data_AF-A0A8T4NLP0-F1
#
_entry.id   AF-A0A8T4NLP0-F1
#
_cell.length_a   1.000
_cell.length_b   1.000
_cell.length_c   1.000
_cell.angle_alpha   90.00
_cell.angle_beta   90.00
_cell.angle_gamma   90.00
#
_symmetry.space_group_name_H-M   'P 1'
#
loop_
_entity.id
_entity.type
_entity.pdbx_description
1 polymer ?
#
loop_
_entity_poly.entity_id
_entity_poly.type
_entity_poly.pdbx_seq_one_letter_code
_entity_poly.pdbx_strand_id
1 'polypeptide(L)' 'MISEEKRTSIKKEAQDILKNFSKALVNIKIEKSKPFMSKSKGFREENGVIVKDDDFRESMFKNAPQHDDECIIAEKKQW' A
#
# COMPACT_ATOMS: atom_id res chain seq x y z
N MET A 1 -11.07 15.07 -9.41
CA MET A 1 -11.29 14.39 -10.72
C MET A 1 -10.01 14.47 -11.53
N ILE A 2 -9.66 13.42 -12.26
CA ILE A 2 -8.49 13.42 -13.15
C ILE A 2 -8.92 14.06 -14.49
N SER A 3 -8.11 14.93 -15.08
CA SER A 3 -8.39 15.50 -16.41
C SER A 3 -8.29 14.44 -17.50
N GLU A 4 -8.98 14.63 -18.62
CA GLU A 4 -8.99 13.64 -19.71
C GLU A 4 -7.59 13.47 -20.34
N GLU A 5 -6.82 14.57 -20.44
CA GLU A 5 -5.41 14.54 -20.84
C GLU A 5 -4.56 13.68 -19.91
N LYS A 6 -4.73 13.83 -18.60
CA LYS A 6 -3.99 13.04 -17.60
C LYS A 6 -4.45 11.58 -17.57
N ARG A 7 -5.71 11.32 -17.88
CA ARG A 7 -6.25 9.95 -18.00
C ARG A 7 -5.63 9.21 -19.18
N THR A 8 -5.48 9.89 -20.32
CA THR A 8 -4.85 9.31 -21.52
C THR A 8 -3.36 9.07 -21.31
N SER A 9 -2.65 9.98 -20.64
CA SER A 9 -1.22 9.78 -20.32
C SER A 9 -1.00 8.59 -19.39
N ILE A 10 -1.80 8.46 -18.32
CA ILE A 10 -1.75 7.32 -17.40
C ILE A 10 -1.99 6.00 -18.15
N LYS A 11 -2.99 5.98 -19.05
CA LYS A 11 -3.31 4.78 -19.83
C LYS A 11 -2.15 4.35 -20.71
N LYS A 12 -1.48 5.31 -21.36
CA LYS A 12 -0.32 5.05 -22.22
C LYS A 12 0.85 4.51 -21.40
N GLU A 13 1.17 5.15 -20.29
CA GLU A 13 2.26 4.74 -19.40
C GLU A 13 2.02 3.34 -18.83
N ALA A 14 0.80 3.03 -18.41
CA ALA A 14 0.42 1.69 -17.94
C ALA A 14 0.60 0.62 -19.04
N GLN A 15 0.24 0.93 -20.29
CA GLN A 15 0.45 0.02 -21.42
C GLN A 15 1.94 -0.22 -21.68
N ASP A 16 2.76 0.82 -21.61
CA ASP A 16 4.20 0.71 -21.81
C ASP A 16 4.87 -0.12 -20.70
N ILE A 17 4.46 0.07 -19.44
CA ILE A 17 4.92 -0.75 -18.30
C ILE A 17 4.58 -2.23 -18.53
N LEU A 18 3.32 -2.53 -18.89
CA LEU A 18 2.88 -3.91 -19.14
C LEU A 18 3.64 -4.56 -20.30
N LYS A 19 3.88 -3.80 -21.38
CA LYS A 19 4.62 -4.28 -22.55
C LYS A 19 6.09 -4.55 -22.22
N ASN A 20 6.72 -3.68 -21.44
CA ASN A 20 8.12 -3.87 -21.03
C ASN A 20 8.26 -5.03 -20.04
N PHE A 21 7.33 -5.15 -19.09
CA PHE A 21 7.29 -6.25 -18.14
C PHE A 21 7.10 -7.60 -18.85
N SER A 22 6.12 -7.72 -19.75
CA SER A 22 5.88 -8.94 -20.52
C SER A 22 7.09 -9.33 -21.38
N LYS A 23 7.73 -8.37 -22.06
CA LYS A 23 8.97 -8.62 -22.81
C LYS A 23 10.10 -9.13 -21.91
N ALA A 24 10.25 -8.56 -20.71
CA ALA A 24 11.27 -8.99 -19.76
C ALA A 24 11.02 -10.42 -19.29
N LEU A 25 9.76 -10.79 -19.02
CA LEU A 25 9.39 -12.13 -18.59
C LEU A 25 9.67 -13.23 -19.62
N VAL A 26 9.54 -12.95 -20.92
CA VAL A 26 9.79 -13.93 -22.00
C VAL A 26 11.21 -14.50 -21.95
N ASN A 27 12.18 -13.71 -21.49
CA ASN A 27 13.58 -14.11 -21.44
C ASN A 27 13.99 -14.78 -20.12
N ILE A 28 13.07 -14.88 -19.15
CA ILE A 28 13.37 -15.48 -17.85
C ILE A 28 13.19 -16.99 -17.94
N LYS A 29 14.30 -17.72 -17.81
CA LYS A 29 14.25 -19.16 -17.50
C LYS A 29 13.85 -19.31 -16.04
N ILE A 30 12.60 -19.69 -15.79
CA ILE A 30 12.15 -20.05 -14.45
C ILE A 30 12.80 -21.40 -14.12
N GLU A 31 14.00 -21.37 -13.54
CA GLU A 31 14.48 -22.52 -12.79
C GLU A 31 13.46 -22.77 -11.68
N LYS A 32 13.05 -24.04 -11.50
CA LYS A 32 12.25 -24.48 -10.35
C LYS A 32 13.09 -24.37 -9.08
N SER A 33 13.49 -23.16 -8.73
CA SER A 33 14.20 -22.86 -7.51
C SER A 33 13.17 -22.77 -6.38
N LYS A 34 13.65 -23.19 -5.21
CA LYS A 34 12.92 -23.36 -3.96
C LYS A 34 11.96 -22.20 -3.69
N PRO A 35 10.82 -22.43 -3.00
CA PRO A 35 9.90 -21.35 -2.64
C PRO A 35 10.68 -20.20 -1.99
N PHE A 36 10.65 -19.03 -2.66
CA PHE A 36 11.39 -17.82 -2.27
C PHE A 36 10.99 -17.31 -0.88
N MET A 37 9.82 -17.75 -0.40
CA MET A 37 9.33 -17.49 0.95
C MET A 37 9.27 -18.82 1.69
N SER A 38 10.18 -19.00 2.65
CA SER A 38 9.89 -19.78 3.84
C SER A 38 8.55 -19.28 4.37
N LYS A 39 7.51 -20.12 4.38
CA LYS A 39 6.24 -19.78 5.02
C LYS A 39 6.48 -19.72 6.53
N SER A 40 7.15 -18.69 7.02
CA SER A 40 7.02 -18.30 8.42
C SER A 40 5.55 -17.96 8.61
N LYS A 41 4.83 -18.84 9.28
CA LYS A 41 3.44 -18.60 9.68
C LYS A 41 3.45 -17.41 10.64
N GLY A 42 3.28 -16.21 10.12
CA GLY A 42 3.37 -14.94 10.86
C GLY A 42 2.08 -14.63 11.62
N PHE A 43 1.61 -15.57 12.44
CA PHE A 43 0.50 -15.28 13.33
C PHE A 43 1.02 -14.51 14.53
N ARG A 44 0.34 -13.41 14.85
CA ARG A 44 0.54 -12.69 16.10
C ARG A 44 -0.25 -13.40 17.20
N GLU A 45 0.36 -13.62 18.35
CA GLU A 45 -0.36 -14.11 19.53
C GLU A 45 -1.34 -13.05 20.02
N GLU A 46 -2.59 -13.44 20.22
CA GLU A 46 -3.69 -12.55 20.62
C GLU A 46 -3.43 -11.85 21.97
N ASN A 47 -2.63 -12.48 22.84
CA ASN A 47 -2.29 -12.00 24.18
C ASN A 47 -0.85 -11.51 24.33
N GLY A 48 -0.12 -11.32 23.23
CA GLY A 48 1.23 -10.77 23.31
C GLY A 48 1.20 -9.37 23.94
N VAL A 49 2.08 -9.10 24.90
CA VAL A 49 2.22 -7.78 25.52
C VAL A 49 2.51 -6.77 24.40
N ILE A 50 1.50 -6.01 24.00
CA ILE A 50 1.67 -4.90 23.07
C ILE A 50 2.30 -3.79 23.90
N VAL A 51 3.61 -3.61 23.76
CA VAL A 51 4.24 -2.36 24.16
C VAL A 51 3.61 -1.29 23.27
N LYS A 52 2.68 -0.54 23.84
CA LYS A 52 2.11 0.63 23.17
C LYS A 52 3.20 1.68 23.17
N ASP A 53 3.35 2.38 22.06
CA ASP A 53 4.17 3.58 22.05
C ASP A 53 3.48 4.63 22.91
N ASP A 54 4.19 5.18 23.88
CA ASP A 54 3.64 6.18 24.80
C ASP A 54 3.24 7.46 24.03
N ASP A 55 3.90 7.71 22.90
CA ASP A 55 3.67 8.87 22.04
C ASP A 55 2.68 8.62 20.89
N PHE A 56 2.15 7.39 20.75
CA PHE A 56 1.34 6.98 19.58
C PHE A 56 0.22 7.97 19.29
N ARG A 57 -0.44 8.41 20.37
CA ARG A 57 -1.56 9.34 20.32
C ARG A 57 -1.13 10.67 19.70
N GLU A 58 -0.05 11.26 20.18
CA GLU A 58 0.46 12.53 19.69
C GLU A 58 0.89 12.41 18.22
N SER A 59 1.65 11.37 17.90
CA SER A 59 2.11 11.07 16.54
C SER A 59 0.96 10.86 15.55
N MET A 60 -0.14 10.24 15.97
CA MET A 60 -1.32 10.02 15.14
C MET A 60 -2.00 11.34 14.76
N PHE A 61 -2.27 12.22 15.74
CA PHE A 61 -2.98 13.48 15.47
C PHE A 61 -2.11 14.53 14.79
N LYS A 62 -0.82 14.59 15.12
CA LYS A 62 0.14 15.48 14.45
C LYS A 62 0.22 15.24 12.93
N ASN A 63 0.02 14.00 12.50
CA ASN A 63 0.04 13.62 11.08
C ASN A 63 -1.36 13.62 10.44
N ALA A 64 -2.42 13.90 11.19
CA ALA A 64 -3.78 13.92 10.66
C ALA A 64 -3.99 15.18 9.80
N PRO A 65 -4.58 15.08 8.59
CA PRO A 65 -4.84 16.25 7.74
C PRO A 65 -5.73 17.31 8.40
N GLN A 66 -6.73 16.86 9.17
CA GLN A 66 -7.61 17.69 9.99
C GLN A 66 -8.02 16.88 11.24
N HIS A 67 -7.98 17.50 12.40
CA HIS A 67 -8.46 16.91 13.65
C HIS A 67 -9.06 17.97 14.56
N ASP A 68 -9.95 17.54 15.46
CA ASP A 68 -10.55 18.34 16.52
C ASP A 68 -10.39 17.56 17.82
N ASP A 69 -9.55 18.07 18.72
CA ASP A 69 -9.09 17.39 19.94
C ASP A 69 -8.66 15.94 19.69
N GLU A 70 -9.53 14.99 20.05
CA GLU A 70 -9.30 13.55 19.98
C GLU A 70 -9.97 12.89 18.77
N CYS A 71 -10.46 13.67 17.81
CA CYS A 71 -11.20 13.20 16.64
C CYS A 71 -10.50 13.59 15.32
N ILE A 72 -10.35 12.66 14.39
CA ILE A 72 -9.95 12.98 13.01
C ILE A 72 -11.21 13.44 12.25
N ILE A 73 -11.13 14.62 11.63
CA ILE A 73 -12.22 15.15 10.81
C ILE A 73 -12.14 14.50 9.43
N ALA A 74 -13.21 13.82 9.02
CA ALA A 74 -13.35 13.25 7.69
C ALA A 74 -14.52 13.90 6.95
N GLU A 75 -14.39 14.04 5.63
CA GLU A 75 -15.50 14.49 4.79
C GLU A 75 -16.68 13.51 4.87
N LYS A 76 -17.87 14.01 5.20
CA LYS A 76 -19.11 13.24 5.05
C LYS A 76 -19.44 13.09 3.57
N LYS A 77 -19.13 11.94 2.98
CA LYS A 77 -19.70 11.54 1.68
C LYS A 77 -20.98 10.75 1.91
N GLN A 78 -22.02 11.06 1.14
CA GLN A 78 -23.10 10.09 0.95
C GLN A 78 -22.52 8.98 0.06
N TRP A 79 -22.48 7.77 0.61
CA TRP A 79 -22.11 6.57 -0.12
C TRP A 79 -23.23 6.17 -1.08
#